data_AF-A0A6G7X121-F1
#
_entry.id   AF-A0A6G7X121-F1
#
_cell.length_a   1.000
_cell.length_b   1.000
_cell.length_c   1.000
_cell.angle_alpha   90.00
_cell.angle_beta   90.00
_cell.angle_gamma   90.00
#
_symmetry.space_group_name_H-M   'P 1'
#
loop_
_entity.id
_entity.type
_entity.pdbx_description
1 polymer ?
#
loop_
_entity_poly.entity_id
_entity_poly.type
_entity_poly.pdbx_seq_one_letter_code
_entity_poly.pdbx_strand_id
1 'polypeptide(L)'
;MYQYIVDFDGTITRKDTTTEIMREFLPEVSKEYVKKLRDGSISVKSYIKDQLEILEVDENMYKKTLCSRIPIDYSFAQFYDQCPDTLIVSSGAFEHVTTVLDCYNIDFPEEKIISNHLDFRDNRVYVQIQHEGTDNAIDKVSVIEKFKHEGKLVIFVGDSYSDFDAATNADIVFARRNHRLEKFCIENEISHYTYCDFSEILSTLRSLEIVKK
;
A
#
# COMPACT_ATOMS: atom_id res chain seq x y z
N MET A 1 6.04 16.10 -16.38
CA MET A 1 5.03 16.09 -15.31
C MET A 1 5.12 14.74 -14.64
N TYR A 2 5.04 14.67 -13.31
CA TYR A 2 5.24 13.44 -12.56
C TYR A 2 3.92 12.92 -12.02
N GLN A 3 3.73 11.60 -12.00
CA GLN A 3 2.68 10.94 -11.25
C GLN A 3 3.33 10.15 -10.12
N TYR A 4 2.86 10.33 -8.89
CA TYR A 4 3.34 9.56 -7.76
C TYR A 4 2.33 8.47 -7.46
N ILE A 5 2.76 7.21 -7.56
CA ILE A 5 1.96 6.03 -7.22
C ILE A 5 2.54 5.48 -5.92
N VAL A 6 1.75 5.54 -4.87
CA VAL A 6 2.20 5.26 -3.51
C VAL A 6 1.41 4.10 -2.96
N ASP A 7 2.10 3.04 -2.56
CA ASP A 7 1.51 1.95 -1.81
C ASP A 7 1.09 2.41 -0.39
N PHE A 8 0.20 1.66 0.27
CA PHE A 8 -0.28 2.02 1.59
C PHE A 8 0.37 1.19 2.70
N ASP A 9 0.18 -0.12 2.66
CA ASP A 9 0.51 -1.05 3.74
C ASP A 9 2.01 -1.31 3.85
N GLY A 10 2.65 -0.84 4.92
CA GLY A 10 4.11 -0.92 5.01
C GLY A 10 4.82 0.17 4.20
N THR A 11 4.07 1.12 3.63
CA THR A 11 4.59 2.31 2.94
C THR A 11 4.17 3.59 3.66
N ILE A 12 2.91 4.02 3.51
CA ILE A 12 2.32 5.12 4.30
C ILE A 12 2.13 4.67 5.75
N THR A 13 1.62 3.46 5.94
CA THR A 13 1.57 2.84 7.25
C THR A 13 2.93 2.22 7.58
N ARG A 14 3.25 2.10 8.86
CA ARG A 14 4.47 1.40 9.31
C ARG A 14 4.25 -0.11 9.44
N LYS A 15 3.02 -0.58 9.26
CA LYS A 15 2.60 -1.97 9.40
C LYS A 15 1.48 -2.29 8.43
N ASP A 16 1.47 -3.52 7.93
CA ASP A 16 0.39 -4.06 7.12
C ASP A 16 -0.92 -4.15 7.92
N THR A 17 -1.95 -3.46 7.46
CA THR A 17 -3.25 -3.30 8.12
C THR A 17 -4.01 -4.61 8.26
N THR A 18 -4.05 -5.43 7.21
CA THR A 18 -4.66 -6.77 7.23
C THR A 18 -3.99 -7.63 8.30
N THR A 19 -2.66 -7.64 8.34
CA THR A 19 -1.87 -8.38 9.33
C THR A 19 -2.23 -7.97 10.75
N GLU A 20 -2.27 -6.67 11.03
CA GLU A 20 -2.52 -6.18 12.39
C GLU A 20 -3.96 -6.41 12.84
N ILE A 21 -4.95 -6.29 11.95
CA ILE A 21 -6.33 -6.69 12.23
C ILE A 21 -6.39 -8.17 12.57
N MET A 22 -5.81 -9.02 11.72
CA MET A 22 -5.83 -10.46 11.94
C MET A 22 -5.06 -10.84 13.22
N ARG A 23 -3.99 -10.14 13.57
CA ARG A 23 -3.27 -10.35 14.84
C ARG A 23 -4.10 -10.04 16.07
N GLU A 24 -4.97 -9.04 15.99
CA GLU A 24 -5.86 -8.68 17.09
C GLU A 24 -6.92 -9.77 17.32
N PHE A 25 -7.59 -10.20 16.24
CA PHE A 25 -8.77 -11.07 16.35
C PHE A 25 -8.44 -12.56 16.25
N LEU A 26 -7.51 -12.95 15.38
CA LEU A 26 -7.18 -14.34 15.04
C LEU A 26 -5.65 -14.53 14.89
N PRO A 27 -4.85 -14.37 15.97
CA PRO A 27 -3.39 -14.30 15.90
C PRO A 27 -2.71 -15.55 15.32
N GLU A 28 -3.25 -16.74 15.57
CA GLU A 28 -2.68 -17.98 15.01
C GLU A 28 -2.95 -18.09 13.51
N VAL A 29 -4.12 -17.65 13.04
CA VAL A 29 -4.43 -17.58 11.61
C VAL A 29 -3.52 -16.57 10.93
N SER A 30 -3.36 -15.37 11.51
CA SER A 30 -2.45 -14.35 10.99
C SER A 30 -1.02 -14.88 10.81
N LYS A 31 -0.47 -15.57 11.83
CA LYS A 31 0.88 -16.16 11.75
C LYS A 31 0.99 -17.18 10.62
N GLU A 32 -0.02 -18.02 10.44
CA GLU A 32 -0.04 -19.03 9.37
C GLU A 32 -0.04 -18.38 7.99
N TYR A 33 -0.94 -17.43 7.74
CA TYR A 33 -1.05 -16.75 6.45
C TYR A 33 0.16 -15.88 6.12
N VAL A 34 0.75 -15.19 7.10
CA VAL A 34 2.01 -14.45 6.91
C VAL A 34 3.14 -15.39 6.48
N LYS A 35 3.20 -16.59 7.06
CA LYS A 35 4.17 -17.61 6.64
C LYS A 35 3.92 -18.04 5.20
N LYS A 36 2.67 -18.37 4.86
CA LYS A 36 2.27 -18.80 3.51
C LYS A 36 2.53 -17.73 2.44
N LEU A 37 2.28 -16.46 2.74
CA LEU A 37 2.59 -15.37 1.82
C LEU A 37 4.11 -15.25 1.59
N ARG A 38 4.91 -15.34 2.67
CA ARG A 38 6.37 -15.22 2.59
C ARG A 38 7.04 -16.36 1.83
N ASP A 39 6.52 -17.58 1.93
CA ASP A 39 7.02 -18.74 1.20
C ASP A 39 6.42 -18.88 -0.21
N GLY A 40 5.48 -18.01 -0.57
CA GLY A 40 4.85 -17.97 -1.89
C GLY A 40 3.79 -19.05 -2.12
N SER A 41 3.33 -19.75 -1.07
CA SER A 41 2.28 -20.77 -1.19
C SER A 41 0.88 -20.21 -1.39
N ILE A 42 0.66 -18.92 -1.12
CA ILE A 42 -0.57 -18.19 -1.43
C ILE A 42 -0.26 -16.85 -2.10
N SER A 43 -1.20 -16.35 -2.90
CA SER A 43 -1.13 -15.01 -3.49
C SER A 43 -1.48 -13.91 -2.48
N VAL A 44 -1.16 -12.65 -2.80
CA VAL A 44 -1.58 -11.48 -2.02
C VAL A 44 -3.12 -11.37 -1.99
N LYS A 45 -3.77 -11.67 -3.12
CA LYS A 45 -5.23 -11.72 -3.21
C LYS A 45 -5.84 -12.71 -2.21
N SER A 46 -5.34 -13.95 -2.18
CA SER A 46 -5.78 -14.96 -1.20
C SER A 46 -5.42 -14.56 0.22
N TYR A 47 -4.21 -14.00 0.44
CA TYR A 47 -3.79 -13.50 1.75
C TYR A 47 -4.80 -12.51 2.33
N ILE A 48 -5.31 -11.57 1.54
CA ILE A 48 -6.26 -10.57 2.01
C ILE A 48 -7.67 -11.15 2.13
N LYS A 49 -8.18 -11.75 1.06
CA LYS A 49 -9.57 -12.21 0.99
C LYS A 49 -9.86 -13.31 2.01
N ASP A 50 -9.07 -14.37 2.02
CA ASP A 50 -9.35 -15.56 2.82
C ASP A 50 -9.22 -15.27 4.33
N GLN A 51 -8.37 -14.32 4.71
CA GLN A 51 -8.21 -13.90 6.10
C GLN A 51 -9.33 -12.96 6.56
N LEU A 52 -9.69 -11.96 5.76
CA LEU A 52 -10.69 -11.00 6.20
C LEU A 52 -12.09 -11.63 6.24
N GLU A 53 -12.42 -12.54 5.31
CA GLU A 53 -13.76 -13.14 5.22
C GLU A 53 -14.08 -14.16 6.32
N ILE A 54 -13.08 -14.59 7.10
CA ILE A 54 -13.30 -15.44 8.28
C ILE A 54 -13.57 -14.63 9.56
N LEU A 55 -13.39 -13.30 9.52
CA LEU A 55 -13.60 -12.47 10.70
C LEU A 55 -15.08 -12.35 11.05
N GLU A 56 -15.37 -12.52 12.34
CA GLU A 56 -16.65 -12.17 12.93
C GLU A 56 -16.46 -10.96 13.86
N VAL A 57 -16.75 -9.77 13.35
CA VAL A 57 -16.50 -8.49 14.01
C VAL A 57 -17.44 -7.41 13.47
N ASP A 58 -17.91 -6.53 14.35
CA ASP A 58 -18.68 -5.36 13.94
C ASP A 58 -17.77 -4.27 13.34
N GLU A 59 -18.32 -3.48 12.41
CA GLU A 59 -17.58 -2.45 11.69
C GLU A 59 -16.93 -1.39 12.62
N ASN A 60 -17.61 -1.02 13.70
CA ASN A 60 -17.08 0.00 14.62
C ASN A 60 -15.86 -0.51 15.37
N MET A 61 -15.90 -1.75 15.86
CA MET A 61 -14.74 -2.40 16.49
C MET A 61 -13.61 -2.56 15.49
N TYR A 62 -13.91 -2.98 14.25
CA TYR A 62 -12.92 -3.12 13.18
C TYR A 62 -12.15 -1.82 12.94
N LYS A 63 -12.88 -0.71 12.72
CA LYS A 63 -12.28 0.62 12.48
C LYS A 63 -11.52 1.15 13.69
N LYS A 64 -12.02 0.93 14.91
CA LYS A 64 -11.32 1.29 16.14
C LYS A 64 -9.98 0.55 16.28
N THR A 65 -9.95 -0.73 15.91
CA THR A 65 -8.70 -1.51 15.91
C THR A 65 -7.69 -0.90 14.95
N LEU A 66 -8.10 -0.52 13.73
CA LEU A 66 -7.22 0.19 12.78
C LEU A 66 -6.62 1.46 13.40
N CYS A 67 -7.45 2.36 13.96
CA CYS A 67 -6.95 3.59 14.58
C CYS A 67 -5.95 3.35 15.72
N SER A 68 -6.12 2.27 16.49
CA SER A 68 -5.29 2.00 17.67
C SER A 68 -4.01 1.23 17.36
N ARG A 69 -3.97 0.45 16.27
CA ARG A 69 -2.89 -0.49 15.97
C ARG A 69 -1.97 -0.03 14.83
N ILE A 70 -2.41 0.89 13.98
CA ILE A 70 -1.74 1.23 12.72
C ILE A 70 -1.03 2.58 12.81
N PRO A 71 0.26 2.61 13.20
CA PRO A 71 1.06 3.82 13.07
C PRO A 71 1.31 4.17 11.60
N ILE A 72 1.30 5.46 11.28
CA ILE A 72 1.68 6.00 9.98
C ILE A 72 3.06 6.66 9.98
N ASP A 73 3.59 6.89 8.79
CA ASP A 73 4.63 7.88 8.55
C ASP A 73 4.03 9.29 8.50
N TYR A 74 4.21 10.08 9.56
CA TYR A 74 3.71 11.45 9.61
C TYR A 74 4.28 12.38 8.54
N SER A 75 5.43 12.05 7.95
CA SER A 75 6.01 12.84 6.86
C SER A 75 5.27 12.69 5.53
N PHE A 76 4.33 11.72 5.42
CA PHE A 76 3.47 11.55 4.25
C PHE A 76 2.65 12.80 3.94
N ALA A 77 2.10 13.48 4.95
CA ALA A 77 1.30 14.69 4.75
C ALA A 77 2.13 15.79 4.04
N GLN A 78 3.36 16.02 4.51
CA GLN A 78 4.27 16.98 3.87
C GLN A 78 4.67 16.54 2.45
N PHE A 79 4.81 15.24 2.21
CA PHE A 79 5.04 14.72 0.88
C PHE A 79 3.87 15.01 -0.05
N TYR A 80 2.64 14.73 0.38
CA TYR A 80 1.45 14.97 -0.41
C TYR A 80 1.30 16.45 -0.80
N ASP A 81 1.55 17.37 0.14
CA ASP A 81 1.51 18.82 -0.11
C ASP A 81 2.46 19.25 -1.24
N GLN A 82 3.64 18.62 -1.36
CA GLN A 82 4.63 18.92 -2.40
C GLN A 82 4.46 18.10 -3.68
N CYS A 83 3.71 17.01 -3.59
CA CYS A 83 3.47 16.05 -4.66
C CYS A 83 1.94 15.86 -4.86
N PRO A 84 1.19 16.91 -5.27
CA PRO A 84 -0.27 16.86 -5.31
C PRO A 84 -0.83 15.84 -6.33
N ASP A 85 -0.03 15.45 -7.32
CA ASP A 85 -0.31 14.35 -8.26
C ASP A 85 -0.01 12.97 -7.63
N THR A 86 -0.24 12.81 -6.33
CA THR A 86 -0.14 11.52 -5.62
C THR A 86 -1.44 10.73 -5.74
N LEU A 87 -1.29 9.45 -6.03
CA LEU A 87 -2.34 8.45 -6.06
C LEU A 87 -1.95 7.32 -5.10
N ILE A 88 -2.84 6.99 -4.16
CA ILE A 88 -2.66 5.82 -3.31
C ILE A 88 -3.18 4.61 -4.07
N VAL A 89 -2.33 3.60 -4.27
CA VAL A 89 -2.71 2.34 -4.92
C VAL A 89 -2.35 1.20 -3.99
N SER A 90 -3.35 0.69 -3.28
CA SER A 90 -3.19 -0.31 -2.23
C SER A 90 -3.83 -1.64 -2.63
N SER A 91 -3.07 -2.73 -2.54
CA SER A 91 -3.61 -4.07 -2.66
C SER A 91 -4.53 -4.46 -1.51
N GLY A 92 -4.48 -3.72 -0.39
CA GLY A 92 -5.36 -3.86 0.78
C GLY A 92 -6.81 -3.46 0.49
N ALA A 93 -7.42 -2.77 1.44
CA ALA A 93 -8.79 -2.28 1.32
C ALA A 93 -8.89 -0.76 1.44
N PHE A 94 -9.79 -0.18 0.67
CA PHE A 94 -10.16 1.23 0.68
C PHE A 94 -10.56 1.70 2.08
N GLU A 95 -11.36 0.91 2.79
CA GLU A 95 -11.82 1.20 4.15
C GLU A 95 -10.68 1.16 5.16
N HIS A 96 -9.57 0.47 4.88
CA HIS A 96 -8.36 0.57 5.70
C HIS A 96 -7.66 1.90 5.47
N VAL A 97 -7.50 2.28 4.20
CA VAL A 97 -6.87 3.55 3.81
C VAL A 97 -7.61 4.73 4.41
N THR A 98 -8.91 4.87 4.14
CA THR A 98 -9.71 6.02 4.59
C THR A 98 -9.79 6.07 6.11
N THR A 99 -10.11 4.95 6.76
CA THR A 99 -10.18 4.91 8.24
C THR A 99 -8.86 5.36 8.86
N VAL A 100 -7.72 4.82 8.42
CA VAL A 100 -6.43 5.15 9.02
C VAL A 100 -6.05 6.62 8.76
N LEU A 101 -6.25 7.14 7.54
CA LEU A 101 -5.98 8.56 7.25
C LEU A 101 -6.86 9.49 8.10
N ASP A 102 -8.12 9.15 8.30
CA ASP A 102 -9.05 9.89 9.17
C ASP A 102 -8.57 9.89 10.63
N CYS A 103 -8.10 8.76 11.17
CA CYS A 103 -7.57 8.68 12.54
C CYS A 103 -6.41 9.66 12.77
N TYR A 104 -5.68 10.03 11.71
CA TYR A 104 -4.56 10.95 11.74
C TYR A 104 -4.88 12.37 11.22
N ASN A 105 -6.15 12.64 10.88
CA ASN A 105 -6.61 13.90 10.30
C ASN A 105 -5.86 14.29 9.01
N ILE A 106 -5.57 13.30 8.16
CA ILE A 106 -4.99 13.54 6.83
C ILE A 106 -6.13 13.60 5.83
N ASP A 107 -6.44 14.81 5.35
CA ASP A 107 -7.41 15.03 4.29
C ASP A 107 -6.83 14.59 2.95
N PHE A 108 -7.27 13.43 2.46
CA PHE A 108 -6.85 12.86 1.19
C PHE A 108 -8.08 12.51 0.34
N PRO A 109 -8.19 13.02 -0.91
CA PRO A 109 -9.38 12.79 -1.72
C PRO A 109 -9.59 11.32 -2.06
N GLU A 110 -10.78 10.80 -1.78
CA GLU A 110 -11.14 9.40 -2.00
C GLU A 110 -10.98 8.96 -3.47
N GLU A 111 -11.21 9.86 -4.42
CA GLU A 111 -11.03 9.58 -5.85
C GLU A 111 -9.56 9.36 -6.26
N LYS A 112 -8.62 9.68 -5.36
CA LYS A 112 -7.19 9.41 -5.53
C LYS A 112 -6.74 8.10 -4.84
N ILE A 113 -7.69 7.25 -4.43
CA ILE A 113 -7.41 5.94 -3.84
C ILE A 113 -7.91 4.85 -4.78
N ILE A 114 -7.02 3.92 -5.15
CA ILE A 114 -7.35 2.70 -5.88
C ILE A 114 -7.05 1.52 -4.95
N SER A 115 -8.09 0.78 -4.55
CA SER A 115 -7.95 -0.38 -3.66
C SER A 115 -9.16 -1.31 -3.77
N ASN A 116 -9.11 -2.45 -3.09
CA ASN A 116 -10.28 -3.33 -2.94
C ASN A 116 -11.28 -2.71 -1.95
N HIS A 117 -12.51 -3.21 -1.91
CA HIS A 117 -13.53 -2.72 -0.97
C HIS A 117 -13.95 -3.79 0.03
N LEU A 118 -14.38 -3.34 1.20
CA LEU A 118 -14.96 -4.16 2.24
C LEU A 118 -16.43 -3.82 2.44
N ASP A 119 -17.25 -4.86 2.40
CA ASP A 119 -18.63 -4.78 2.89
C ASP A 119 -18.73 -5.41 4.26
N PHE A 120 -19.36 -4.70 5.19
CA PHE A 120 -19.69 -5.22 6.52
C PHE A 120 -21.17 -5.59 6.58
N ARG A 121 -21.46 -6.87 6.86
CA ARG A 121 -22.85 -7.38 6.97
C ARG A 121 -22.93 -8.43 8.06
N ASP A 122 -23.89 -8.31 8.97
CA ASP A 122 -24.14 -9.28 10.05
C ASP A 122 -22.87 -9.65 10.86
N ASN A 123 -22.08 -8.63 11.22
CA ASN A 123 -20.77 -8.77 11.89
C ASN A 123 -19.76 -9.63 11.12
N ARG A 124 -19.83 -9.64 9.79
CA ARG A 124 -18.84 -10.29 8.91
C ARG A 124 -18.30 -9.29 7.90
N VAL A 125 -17.08 -9.57 7.45
CA VAL A 125 -16.38 -8.78 6.44
C VAL A 125 -16.42 -9.54 5.11
N TYR A 126 -16.72 -8.86 4.01
CA TYR A 126 -16.68 -9.40 2.67
C TYR A 126 -15.74 -8.58 1.81
N VAL A 127 -14.81 -9.23 1.11
CA VAL A 127 -13.81 -8.53 0.29
C VAL A 127 -14.26 -8.52 -1.17
N GLN A 128 -14.50 -7.33 -1.69
CA GLN A 128 -14.75 -7.06 -3.09
C GLN A 128 -13.43 -6.77 -3.80
N ILE A 129 -12.89 -7.78 -4.49
CA ILE A 129 -11.65 -7.64 -5.27
C ILE A 129 -11.94 -6.84 -6.54
N GLN A 130 -11.21 -5.75 -6.76
CA GLN A 130 -11.41 -4.93 -7.97
C GLN A 130 -10.78 -5.55 -9.21
N HIS A 131 -9.59 -6.16 -9.08
CA HIS A 131 -8.86 -6.72 -10.21
C HIS A 131 -8.69 -8.24 -10.08
N GLU A 132 -9.72 -9.00 -10.48
CA GLU A 132 -9.73 -10.47 -10.41
C GLU A 132 -8.62 -11.13 -11.24
N GLY A 133 -8.14 -10.47 -12.29
CA GLY A 133 -7.13 -10.97 -13.22
C GLY A 133 -5.69 -10.98 -12.69
N THR A 134 -5.45 -10.56 -11.44
CA THR A 134 -4.12 -10.54 -10.82
C THR A 134 -4.09 -11.28 -9.49
N ASP A 135 -2.92 -11.80 -9.15
CA ASP A 135 -2.61 -12.39 -7.85
C ASP A 135 -2.19 -11.33 -6.80
N ASN A 136 -1.91 -10.10 -7.24
CA ASN A 136 -1.55 -8.97 -6.38
C ASN A 136 -2.76 -8.22 -5.81
N ALA A 137 -3.99 -8.71 -6.05
CA ALA A 137 -5.29 -8.09 -5.72
C ALA A 137 -5.61 -6.79 -6.49
N ILE A 138 -4.60 -5.94 -6.72
CA ILE A 138 -4.67 -4.76 -7.58
C ILE A 138 -3.55 -4.84 -8.61
N ASP A 139 -3.90 -4.68 -9.89
CA ASP A 139 -2.93 -4.53 -10.98
C ASP A 139 -2.35 -3.11 -10.98
N LYS A 140 -1.26 -2.92 -10.22
CA LYS A 140 -0.53 -1.65 -10.16
C LYS A 140 0.14 -1.29 -11.49
N VAL A 141 0.46 -2.27 -12.34
CA VAL A 141 1.10 -2.04 -13.65
C VAL A 141 0.14 -1.32 -14.59
N SER A 142 -1.12 -1.77 -14.67
CA SER A 142 -2.13 -1.09 -15.47
C SER A 142 -2.32 0.39 -15.07
N VAL A 143 -2.20 0.71 -13.77
CA VAL A 143 -2.25 2.09 -13.28
C VAL A 143 -1.02 2.89 -13.73
N ILE A 144 0.18 2.32 -13.62
CA ILE A 144 1.43 2.93 -14.11
C ILE A 144 1.33 3.23 -15.60
N GLU A 145 1.01 2.22 -16.41
CA GLU A 145 0.96 2.34 -17.88
C GLU A 145 -0.07 3.37 -18.34
N LYS A 146 -1.22 3.47 -17.66
CA LYS A 146 -2.20 4.55 -17.92
C LYS A 146 -1.54 5.92 -17.88
N PHE A 147 -0.80 6.24 -16.82
CA PHE A 147 -0.17 7.56 -16.68
C PHE A 147 1.03 7.77 -17.61
N LYS A 148 1.77 6.70 -17.93
CA LYS A 148 2.84 6.77 -18.95
C LYS A 148 2.26 7.06 -20.33
N HIS A 149 1.12 6.44 -20.68
CA HIS A 149 0.38 6.75 -21.92
C HIS A 149 -0.13 8.20 -21.96
N GLU A 150 -0.43 8.80 -20.82
CA GLU A 150 -0.75 10.23 -20.68
C GLU A 150 0.50 11.14 -20.75
N GLY A 151 1.70 10.58 -20.96
CA GLY A 151 2.96 11.34 -21.08
C GLY A 151 3.57 11.78 -19.75
N LYS A 152 3.16 11.17 -18.62
CA LYS A 152 3.76 11.42 -17.31
C LYS A 152 4.95 10.50 -17.06
N LEU A 153 5.89 10.98 -16.26
CA LEU A 153 6.92 10.14 -15.63
C LEU A 153 6.37 9.61 -14.31
N VAL A 154 6.41 8.30 -14.11
CA VAL A 154 5.82 7.65 -12.95
C VAL A 154 6.88 7.36 -11.90
N ILE A 155 6.63 7.87 -10.70
CA ILE A 155 7.41 7.58 -9.50
C ILE A 155 6.60 6.61 -8.64
N PHE A 156 7.15 5.44 -8.40
CA PHE A 156 6.53 4.42 -7.56
C PHE A 156 7.18 4.39 -6.17
N VAL A 157 6.37 4.32 -5.12
CA VAL A 157 6.83 4.21 -3.73
C VAL A 157 6.17 2.99 -3.09
N GLY A 158 6.97 2.04 -2.60
CA GLY A 158 6.46 0.80 -2.03
C GLY A 158 7.43 0.09 -1.09
N ASP A 159 7.06 -1.12 -0.65
CA ASP A 159 7.85 -1.90 0.31
C ASP A 159 7.79 -3.43 0.11
N SER A 160 6.75 -3.98 -0.51
CA SER A 160 6.41 -5.41 -0.34
C SER A 160 6.26 -6.21 -1.65
N TYR A 161 5.67 -7.41 -1.55
CA TYR A 161 5.58 -8.40 -2.63
C TYR A 161 4.65 -7.96 -3.75
N SER A 162 3.56 -7.25 -3.46
CA SER A 162 2.62 -6.75 -4.47
C SER A 162 3.21 -5.67 -5.38
N ASP A 163 4.41 -5.19 -5.05
CA ASP A 163 5.03 -4.03 -5.68
C ASP A 163 6.12 -4.39 -6.70
N PHE A 164 6.46 -5.67 -6.84
CA PHE A 164 7.56 -6.11 -7.71
C PHE A 164 7.31 -5.74 -9.18
N ASP A 165 6.11 -6.00 -9.67
CA ASP A 165 5.74 -5.66 -11.05
C ASP A 165 5.70 -4.14 -11.22
N ALA A 166 5.21 -3.41 -10.22
CA ALA A 166 5.17 -1.95 -10.24
C ALA A 166 6.58 -1.33 -10.34
N ALA A 167 7.52 -1.83 -9.54
CA ALA A 167 8.91 -1.38 -9.56
C ALA A 167 9.63 -1.68 -10.88
N THR A 168 9.22 -2.72 -11.60
CA THR A 168 9.81 -3.05 -12.91
C THR A 168 9.32 -2.13 -14.02
N ASN A 169 8.15 -1.49 -13.86
CA ASN A 169 7.49 -0.69 -14.91
C ASN A 169 7.55 0.83 -14.67
N ALA A 170 7.79 1.27 -13.42
CA ALA A 170 7.92 2.68 -13.08
C ALA A 170 9.24 3.30 -13.60
N ASP A 171 9.25 4.62 -13.80
CA ASP A 171 10.45 5.34 -14.26
C ASP A 171 11.43 5.62 -13.12
N ILE A 172 10.91 5.84 -11.90
CA ILE A 172 11.69 5.98 -10.66
C ILE A 172 11.03 5.16 -9.56
N VAL A 173 11.84 4.39 -8.83
CA VAL A 173 11.37 3.53 -7.73
C VAL A 173 11.97 4.00 -6.41
N PHE A 174 11.11 4.15 -5.40
CA PHE A 174 11.48 4.26 -4.00
C PHE A 174 11.08 2.97 -3.28
N ALA A 175 12.09 2.23 -2.80
CA ALA A 175 11.90 0.99 -2.07
C ALA A 175 12.23 1.20 -0.59
N ARG A 176 11.34 0.75 0.30
CA ARG A 176 11.55 0.95 1.73
C ARG A 176 12.74 0.14 2.25
N ARG A 177 13.59 0.80 3.05
CA ARG A 177 14.80 0.23 3.64
C ARG A 177 14.50 -1.03 4.45
N ASN A 178 15.28 -2.07 4.24
CA ASN A 178 15.17 -3.39 4.87
C ASN A 178 13.83 -4.11 4.62
N HIS A 179 13.08 -3.74 3.58
CA HIS A 179 11.84 -4.42 3.20
C HIS A 179 12.03 -5.28 1.94
N ARG A 180 11.00 -6.05 1.60
CA ARG A 180 11.11 -7.08 0.57
C ARG A 180 11.34 -6.47 -0.82
N LEU A 181 10.74 -5.32 -1.12
CA LEU A 181 10.89 -4.62 -2.39
C LEU A 181 12.34 -4.18 -2.63
N GLU A 182 13.01 -3.61 -1.63
CA GLU A 182 14.43 -3.22 -1.76
C GLU A 182 15.28 -4.44 -2.12
N LYS A 183 15.10 -5.55 -1.40
CA LYS A 183 15.82 -6.79 -1.68
C LYS A 183 15.53 -7.29 -3.10
N PHE A 184 14.27 -7.25 -3.54
CA PHE A 184 13.89 -7.63 -4.90
C PHE A 184 14.55 -6.74 -5.95
N CYS A 185 14.57 -5.42 -5.75
CA CYS A 185 15.23 -4.49 -6.68
C CYS A 185 16.74 -4.75 -6.76
N ILE A 186 17.41 -5.03 -5.64
CA ILE A 186 18.84 -5.41 -5.63
C ILE A 186 19.06 -6.73 -6.37
N GLU A 187 18.25 -7.76 -6.08
CA GLU A 187 18.37 -9.11 -6.68
C GLU A 187 18.15 -9.11 -8.20
N ASN A 188 17.39 -8.15 -8.73
CA ASN A 188 17.02 -8.07 -10.15
C ASN A 188 17.65 -6.86 -10.87
N GLU A 189 18.63 -6.20 -10.25
CA GLU A 189 19.34 -5.04 -10.82
C GLU A 189 18.41 -3.87 -11.24
N ILE A 190 17.29 -3.69 -10.53
CA ILE A 190 16.34 -2.60 -10.77
C ILE A 190 16.87 -1.33 -10.08
N SER A 191 17.00 -0.24 -10.84
CA SER A 191 17.40 1.05 -10.29
C SER A 191 16.34 1.58 -9.31
N HIS A 192 16.76 1.91 -8.09
CA HIS A 192 15.86 2.36 -7.04
C HIS A 192 16.59 3.27 -6.05
N TYR A 193 15.81 4.05 -5.31
CA TYR A 193 16.24 4.80 -4.13
C TYR A 193 15.71 4.13 -2.87
N THR A 194 16.57 3.93 -1.89
CA THR A 194 16.16 3.44 -0.57
C THR A 194 15.69 4.59 0.31
N TYR A 195 14.58 4.41 1.03
CA TYR A 195 14.08 5.40 2.00
C TYR A 195 13.67 4.76 3.34
N CYS A 196 13.75 5.52 4.43
CA CYS A 196 13.13 5.16 5.71
C CYS A 196 11.75 5.79 5.91
N ASP A 197 11.57 7.01 5.44
CA ASP A 197 10.34 7.79 5.57
C ASP A 197 10.14 8.74 4.37
N PHE A 198 8.97 9.35 4.26
CA PHE A 198 8.64 10.27 3.17
C PHE A 198 9.48 11.56 3.17
N SER A 199 10.12 11.92 4.29
CA SER A 199 11.04 13.06 4.32
C SER A 199 12.33 12.78 3.54
N GLU A 200 12.84 11.55 3.60
CA GLU A 200 13.97 11.09 2.77
C GLU A 200 13.60 11.08 1.28
N ILE A 201 12.37 10.65 0.94
CA ILE A 201 11.86 10.70 -0.44
C ILE A 201 11.88 12.14 -0.96
N LEU A 202 11.31 13.09 -0.21
CA LEU A 202 11.33 14.51 -0.59
C LEU A 202 12.75 15.05 -0.77
N SER A 203 13.69 14.67 0.10
CA SER A 203 15.10 15.07 -0.04
C SER A 203 15.70 14.57 -1.36
N THR A 204 15.44 13.31 -1.69
CA THR A 204 15.88 12.72 -2.97
C THR A 204 15.24 13.42 -4.16
N LEU A 205 13.92 13.64 -4.15
CA LEU A 205 13.22 14.34 -5.23
C LEU A 205 13.75 15.77 -5.45
N ARG A 206 14.13 16.50 -4.39
CA ARG A 206 14.77 17.81 -4.50
C ARG A 206 16.16 17.73 -5.13
N SER A 207 16.93 16.70 -4.78
CA SER A 207 18.27 16.48 -5.35
C SER A 207 18.22 16.17 -6.85
N LEU A 208 17.12 15.56 -7.30
CA LEU A 208 16.82 15.28 -8.70
C LEU A 208 16.12 16.45 -9.43
N GLU A 209 15.92 17.58 -8.75
CA GLU A 209 15.20 18.76 -9.28
C GLU A 209 13.76 18.47 -9.72
N ILE A 210 13.14 17.41 -9.19
CA ILE A 210 11.75 16.99 -9.48
C ILE A 210 10.74 17.85 -8.72
N VAL A 211 11.07 18.21 -7.47
CA VAL A 211 10.28 19.14 -6.63
C VAL A 211 11.14 20.33 -6.23
N LYS A 212 10.49 21.49 -6.06
CA LYS A 212 11.18 22.73 -5.66
C LYS A 212 11.59 22.67 -4.17
N LYS A 213 12.68 23.37 -3.84
CA LYS A 213 13.15 23.55 -2.45
C LYS A 213 12.14 24.34 -1.61
#